data_AF-A0A9W4XEX8-F1
#
_entry.id   AF-A0A9W4XEX8-F1
#
_cell.length_a   1.000
_cell.length_b   1.000
_cell.length_c   1.000
_cell.angle_alpha   90.00
_cell.angle_beta   90.00
_cell.angle_gamma   90.00
#
_symmetry.space_group_name_H-M   'P 1'
#
loop_
_entity.id
_entity.type
_entity.pdbx_description
1 polymer ?
#
loop_
_entity_poly.entity_id
_entity_poly.type
_entity_poly.pdbx_seq_one_letter_code
_entity_poly.pdbx_strand_id
1 'polypeptide(L)'
;MYSYIFISLVFSIGFSSIINAETTSSTTSSSSSSTATDSCSFSRTTFSYSTDVSQLNTCTALDGDITITNNELSIIDLSNINTLSGKLSIINSHNVNSINLNRLAEIEDSLIVNNLTSLNLIDVPQLSQVDDLQLISLPSLSNLNLNTNNIVNNNVSSNNLSINRLTLSDTSLTNLNNLNGITNIGYLNINNNNEIELVELNNLRTVEDALVLSFNGDNTMVHLNSLNWCSNLTVQDVMHFEANNLTYVNGSLQLSYNTFESLNLSSLISVGSSLGIFSNDLLQNLSLGSLTDINGDLNMFNNSELVFMNSSFESIENIRGAVSISGAIANLEMPNLDSIGGDFRINSTSENFSCQEFDNWNSDGQIEGNNYECNHLNELNEVIIDDDSDNNSDTDSGSNSNSNENENENSDRSSLGSRLMTPDFSLTLLIMIAFTLLTN
;
A
#
# COMPACT_ATOMS: atom_id res chain seq x y z
N MET A 1 46.12 -1.77 -15.94
CA MET A 1 47.50 -1.76 -15.41
C MET A 1 47.43 -1.49 -13.92
N TYR A 2 47.26 -2.55 -13.12
CA TYR A 2 47.72 -2.71 -11.74
C TYR A 2 47.48 -4.20 -11.41
N SER A 3 48.58 -4.88 -11.10
CA SER A 3 48.70 -6.34 -10.94
C SER A 3 49.46 -6.57 -9.64
N TYR A 4 48.93 -7.39 -8.75
CA TYR A 4 49.63 -7.99 -7.60
C TYR A 4 48.96 -9.35 -7.34
N ILE A 5 49.51 -10.46 -7.87
CA ILE A 5 50.57 -11.31 -7.31
C ILE A 5 50.07 -12.12 -6.10
N PHE A 6 49.65 -13.37 -6.41
CA PHE A 6 49.47 -14.47 -5.48
C PHE A 6 50.84 -15.05 -5.11
N ILE A 7 51.11 -15.24 -3.81
CA ILE A 7 52.23 -16.05 -3.31
C ILE A 7 51.64 -17.25 -2.58
N SER A 8 51.84 -18.43 -3.18
CA SER A 8 51.59 -19.74 -2.58
C SER A 8 52.88 -20.22 -1.92
N LEU A 9 52.81 -20.62 -0.65
CA LEU A 9 53.93 -21.17 0.11
C LEU A 9 53.61 -22.62 0.46
N VAL A 10 54.23 -23.52 -0.31
CA VAL A 10 54.27 -24.97 -0.09
C VAL A 10 55.46 -25.25 0.82
N PHE A 11 55.23 -25.83 2.00
CA PHE A 11 56.29 -26.38 2.84
C PHE A 11 56.21 -27.90 2.81
N SER A 12 57.27 -28.51 2.25
CA SER A 12 57.54 -29.94 2.25
C SER A 12 58.78 -30.20 3.10
N ILE A 13 58.64 -31.04 4.12
CA ILE A 13 59.72 -31.64 4.94
C ILE A 13 59.09 -32.95 5.43
N GLY A 14 59.58 -34.16 5.22
CA GLY A 14 60.95 -34.65 5.14
C GLY A 14 61.03 -35.79 6.16
N PHE A 15 60.76 -37.03 5.74
CA PHE A 15 60.86 -38.22 6.59
C PHE A 15 62.32 -38.48 6.97
N SER A 16 62.59 -38.70 8.26
CA SER A 16 63.77 -39.44 8.72
C SER A 16 63.49 -40.07 10.08
N SER A 17 63.55 -41.40 10.09
CA SER A 17 63.37 -42.28 11.23
C SER A 17 64.64 -42.34 12.06
N ILE A 18 64.56 -42.15 13.39
CA ILE A 18 65.55 -42.66 14.34
C ILE A 18 64.80 -43.27 15.52
N ILE A 19 65.10 -44.53 15.77
CA ILE A 19 64.67 -45.36 16.89
C ILE A 19 65.49 -44.98 18.12
N ASN A 20 64.85 -44.72 19.25
CA ASN A 20 65.33 -45.19 20.55
C ASN A 20 64.18 -45.23 21.54
N ALA A 21 64.07 -46.39 22.19
CA ALA A 21 63.08 -46.72 23.20
C ALA A 21 63.50 -46.14 24.55
N GLU A 22 62.56 -45.52 25.25
CA GLU A 22 62.59 -45.47 26.70
C GLU A 22 61.16 -45.44 27.24
N THR A 23 60.92 -46.34 28.18
CA THR A 23 59.64 -46.75 28.72
C THR A 23 59.24 -45.81 29.85
N THR A 24 58.28 -44.92 29.62
CA THR A 24 57.61 -44.18 30.70
C THR A 24 56.11 -44.18 30.49
N SER A 25 55.43 -44.82 31.43
CA SER A 25 53.98 -44.93 31.55
C SER A 25 53.35 -43.54 31.73
N SER A 26 52.67 -43.04 30.71
CA SER A 26 51.75 -41.91 30.85
C SER A 26 50.42 -42.29 30.19
N THR A 27 49.39 -42.40 31.01
CA THR A 27 47.98 -42.52 30.62
C THR A 27 47.61 -41.41 29.64
N THR A 28 47.52 -41.74 28.36
CA THR A 28 46.92 -40.90 27.33
C THR A 28 45.41 -40.90 27.54
N SER A 29 44.90 -39.90 28.24
CA SER A 29 43.51 -39.46 28.08
C SER A 29 43.38 -38.95 26.65
N SER A 30 42.80 -39.77 25.77
CA SER A 30 42.30 -39.32 24.48
C SER A 30 41.17 -38.32 24.75
N SER A 31 41.50 -37.04 24.85
CA SER A 31 40.52 -35.97 24.70
C SER A 31 40.09 -35.98 23.23
N SER A 32 39.11 -36.83 22.93
CA SER A 32 38.25 -36.63 21.77
C SER A 32 37.62 -35.26 21.94
N SER A 33 38.13 -34.25 21.23
CA SER A 33 37.39 -33.03 20.97
C SER A 33 36.22 -33.42 20.07
N SER A 34 35.15 -33.94 20.68
CA SER A 34 33.84 -33.90 20.05
C SER A 34 33.51 -32.42 19.94
N THR A 35 33.56 -31.87 18.73
CA THR A 35 32.71 -30.74 18.39
C THR A 35 31.28 -31.23 18.62
N ALA A 36 30.77 -31.04 19.84
CA ALA A 36 29.37 -31.25 20.11
C ALA A 36 28.65 -30.23 19.25
N THR A 37 28.08 -30.70 18.13
CA THR A 37 27.12 -29.92 17.37
C THR A 37 26.00 -29.60 18.35
N ASP A 38 25.80 -28.30 18.64
CA ASP A 38 24.72 -27.86 19.50
C ASP A 38 23.41 -28.40 18.91
N SER A 39 22.68 -29.21 19.69
CA SER A 39 21.45 -29.86 19.24
C SER A 39 20.33 -28.85 18.93
N CYS A 40 20.52 -27.60 19.33
CA CYS A 40 19.59 -26.49 19.12
C CYS A 40 20.07 -25.49 18.05
N SER A 41 21.17 -25.78 17.35
CA SER A 41 21.68 -25.00 16.22
C SER A 41 21.40 -25.70 14.88
N PHE A 42 20.68 -25.01 14.01
CA PHE A 42 20.10 -25.52 12.77
C PHE A 42 20.49 -24.60 11.62
N SER A 43 21.45 -24.98 10.78
CA SER A 43 21.88 -24.14 9.64
C SER A 43 20.73 -23.67 8.74
N ARG A 44 20.06 -24.61 8.05
CA ARG A 44 18.81 -24.40 7.31
C ARG A 44 18.08 -25.73 7.25
N THR A 45 17.05 -25.90 8.08
CA THR A 45 16.38 -27.20 8.24
C THR A 45 14.91 -27.08 7.90
N THR A 46 14.46 -27.92 6.98
CA THR A 46 13.03 -28.11 6.69
C THR A 46 12.53 -29.31 7.45
N PHE A 47 11.52 -29.08 8.26
CA PHE A 47 10.83 -30.08 9.06
C PHE A 47 9.48 -30.38 8.43
N SER A 48 9.24 -31.65 8.13
CA SER A 48 8.05 -32.11 7.39
C SER A 48 7.26 -33.18 8.11
N TYR A 49 7.75 -33.63 9.27
CA TYR A 49 7.13 -34.69 10.06
C TYR A 49 6.78 -34.19 11.47
N SER A 50 5.81 -34.84 12.12
CA SER A 50 5.33 -34.44 13.45
C SER A 50 6.38 -34.61 14.56
N THR A 51 7.30 -35.55 14.39
CA THR A 51 8.44 -35.80 15.29
C THR A 51 9.40 -34.61 15.38
N ASP A 52 9.43 -33.79 14.34
CA ASP A 52 10.37 -32.68 14.20
C ASP A 52 10.04 -31.53 15.16
N VAL A 53 8.75 -31.20 15.30
CA VAL A 53 8.25 -30.20 16.27
C VAL A 53 8.57 -30.63 17.70
N SER A 54 8.51 -31.94 17.99
CA SER A 54 8.89 -32.47 19.30
C SER A 54 10.39 -32.31 19.58
N GLN A 55 11.25 -32.43 18.57
CA GLN A 55 12.68 -32.20 18.70
C GLN A 55 12.99 -30.74 19.01
N LEU A 56 12.37 -29.80 18.30
CA LEU A 56 12.54 -28.36 18.54
C LEU A 56 12.18 -27.98 19.98
N ASN A 57 11.08 -28.54 20.50
CA ASN A 57 10.62 -28.31 21.88
C ASN A 57 11.55 -28.84 22.99
N THR A 58 12.62 -29.55 22.66
CA THR A 58 13.66 -29.90 23.66
C THR A 58 14.57 -28.71 23.99
N CYS A 59 14.55 -27.68 23.15
CA CYS A 59 15.35 -26.46 23.27
C CYS A 59 14.55 -25.33 23.92
N THR A 60 15.24 -24.39 24.56
CA THR A 60 14.67 -23.11 25.00
C THR A 60 15.13 -21.93 24.13
N ALA A 61 16.26 -22.10 23.46
CA ALA A 61 16.81 -21.16 22.50
C ALA A 61 17.13 -21.94 21.23
N LEU A 62 16.80 -21.37 20.09
CA LEU A 62 17.08 -21.93 18.77
C LEU A 62 18.04 -20.99 18.05
N ASP A 63 18.92 -21.57 17.24
CA ASP A 63 19.87 -20.86 16.39
C ASP A 63 19.73 -21.36 14.95
N GLY A 64 19.66 -20.42 14.00
CA GLY A 64 19.57 -20.61 12.57
C GLY A 64 18.15 -20.69 11.97
N ASP A 65 18.08 -21.00 10.68
CA ASP A 65 16.85 -20.88 9.87
C ASP A 65 16.02 -22.17 9.88
N ILE A 66 14.78 -22.04 10.34
CA ILE A 66 13.84 -23.15 10.55
C ILE A 66 12.63 -22.97 9.63
N THR A 67 12.39 -23.98 8.79
CA THR A 67 11.16 -24.08 7.99
C THR A 67 10.32 -25.27 8.43
N ILE A 68 9.05 -25.06 8.70
CA ILE A 68 8.06 -26.10 9.00
C ILE A 68 7.06 -26.15 7.84
N THR A 69 7.01 -27.31 7.17
CA THR A 69 6.06 -27.61 6.11
C THR A 69 5.42 -28.95 6.40
N ASN A 70 4.32 -28.95 7.16
CA ASN A 70 3.73 -30.18 7.67
C ASN A 70 2.19 -30.13 7.63
N ASN A 71 1.61 -31.01 6.80
CA ASN A 71 0.16 -31.15 6.66
C ASN A 71 -0.44 -32.27 7.53
N GLU A 72 0.36 -33.00 8.30
CA GLU A 72 -0.13 -34.02 9.22
C GLU A 72 -0.52 -33.44 10.59
N LEU A 73 -0.01 -32.25 10.91
CA LEU A 73 -0.26 -31.56 12.16
C LEU A 73 -1.52 -30.69 12.06
N SER A 74 -2.35 -30.76 13.11
CA SER A 74 -3.42 -29.79 13.35
C SER A 74 -2.94 -28.59 14.17
N ILE A 75 -1.90 -28.76 14.97
CA ILE A 75 -1.34 -27.74 15.86
C ILE A 75 0.18 -27.77 15.72
N ILE A 76 0.79 -26.60 15.60
CA ILE A 76 2.23 -26.43 15.79
C ILE A 76 2.43 -25.83 17.18
N ASP A 77 2.90 -26.65 18.11
CA ASP A 77 3.21 -26.22 19.47
C ASP A 77 4.72 -26.11 19.62
N LEU A 78 5.23 -24.91 19.89
CA LEU A 78 6.63 -24.60 20.16
C LEU A 78 6.76 -23.87 21.51
N SER A 79 5.95 -24.29 22.48
CA SER A 79 5.80 -23.64 23.78
C SER A 79 7.01 -23.68 24.71
N ASN A 80 8.10 -24.38 24.38
CA ASN A 80 9.34 -24.33 25.16
C ASN A 80 10.34 -23.28 24.65
N ILE A 81 10.14 -22.74 23.45
CA ILE A 81 11.07 -21.80 22.83
C ILE A 81 10.85 -20.40 23.40
N ASN A 82 11.92 -19.82 23.93
CA ASN A 82 11.96 -18.43 24.40
C ASN A 82 12.58 -17.48 23.36
N THR A 83 13.62 -17.92 22.64
CA THR A 83 14.37 -17.07 21.70
C THR A 83 14.77 -17.83 20.44
N LEU A 84 14.82 -17.13 19.31
CA LEU A 84 15.33 -17.64 18.04
C LEU A 84 16.31 -16.65 17.41
N SER A 85 17.58 -17.06 17.26
CA SER A 85 18.59 -16.33 16.50
C SER A 85 18.55 -16.82 15.04
N GLY A 86 17.66 -16.23 14.24
CA GLY A 86 17.41 -16.66 12.86
C GLY A 86 15.94 -16.48 12.48
N LYS A 87 15.53 -17.17 11.42
CA LYS A 87 14.16 -17.09 10.87
C LYS A 87 13.34 -18.33 11.18
N LEU A 88 12.07 -18.13 11.53
CA LEU A 88 11.04 -19.19 11.58
C LEU A 88 10.05 -19.00 10.44
N SER A 89 9.93 -20.01 9.59
CA SER A 89 8.98 -20.04 8.47
C SER A 89 8.04 -21.22 8.59
N ILE A 90 6.75 -20.98 8.77
CA ILE A 90 5.70 -22.00 8.78
C ILE A 90 4.89 -21.82 7.50
N ILE A 91 5.05 -22.74 6.55
CA ILE A 91 4.53 -22.56 5.20
C ILE A 91 3.78 -23.80 4.71
N ASN A 92 2.79 -23.61 3.83
CA ASN A 92 2.09 -24.68 3.10
C ASN A 92 1.57 -25.82 4.01
N SER A 93 1.12 -25.46 5.22
CA SER A 93 0.69 -26.38 6.28
C SER A 93 -0.82 -26.26 6.50
N HIS A 94 -1.59 -26.54 5.44
CA HIS A 94 -3.03 -26.27 5.29
C HIS A 94 -3.93 -26.85 6.39
N ASN A 95 -3.50 -27.93 7.06
CA ASN A 95 -4.28 -28.57 8.13
C ASN A 95 -4.02 -27.98 9.52
N VAL A 96 -2.99 -27.15 9.67
CA VAL A 96 -2.67 -26.47 10.93
C VAL A 96 -3.74 -25.42 11.20
N ASN A 97 -4.41 -25.54 12.33
CA ASN A 97 -5.44 -24.61 12.79
C ASN A 97 -4.95 -23.69 13.93
N SER A 98 -3.83 -24.01 14.58
CA SER A 98 -3.27 -23.21 15.65
C SER A 98 -1.74 -23.28 15.69
N ILE A 99 -1.11 -22.14 15.95
CA ILE A 99 0.32 -22.02 16.23
C ILE A 99 0.47 -21.48 17.66
N ASN A 100 1.15 -22.25 18.53
CA ASN A 100 1.45 -21.87 19.91
C ASN A 100 2.94 -21.59 20.07
N LEU A 101 3.26 -20.32 20.33
CA LEU A 101 4.60 -19.79 20.58
C LEU A 101 4.57 -18.95 21.88
N ASN A 102 3.81 -19.41 22.88
CA ASN A 102 3.43 -18.66 24.08
C ASN A 102 4.59 -18.04 24.89
N ARG A 103 5.80 -18.58 24.77
CA ARG A 103 7.00 -18.13 25.47
C ARG A 103 8.01 -17.42 24.58
N LEU A 104 7.79 -17.39 23.26
CA LEU A 104 8.71 -16.79 22.33
C LEU A 104 8.69 -15.26 22.51
N ALA A 105 9.81 -14.73 22.99
CA ALA A 105 9.99 -13.31 23.29
C ALA A 105 10.73 -12.58 22.17
N GLU A 106 11.66 -13.24 21.50
CA GLU A 106 12.55 -12.62 20.53
C GLU A 106 12.83 -13.54 19.34
N ILE A 107 12.76 -12.97 18.14
CA ILE A 107 13.24 -13.55 16.88
C ILE A 107 14.19 -12.52 16.28
N GLU A 108 15.41 -12.93 15.92
CA GLU A 108 16.40 -11.99 15.39
C GLU A 108 16.08 -11.54 13.95
N ASP A 109 15.63 -12.46 13.10
CA ASP A 109 15.32 -12.20 11.69
C ASP A 109 13.80 -12.14 11.47
N SER A 110 13.17 -13.22 10.99
CA SER A 110 11.77 -13.18 10.57
C SER A 110 10.87 -14.26 11.18
N LEU A 111 9.59 -13.91 11.34
CA LEU A 111 8.50 -14.86 11.51
C LEU A 111 7.60 -14.82 10.27
N ILE A 112 7.63 -15.90 9.48
CA ILE A 112 6.85 -16.04 8.26
C ILE A 112 5.80 -17.12 8.46
N VAL A 113 4.53 -16.77 8.34
CA VAL A 113 3.39 -17.70 8.35
C VAL A 113 2.64 -17.51 7.05
N ASN A 114 2.76 -18.47 6.14
CA ASN A 114 2.28 -18.31 4.76
C ASN A 114 1.51 -19.54 4.26
N ASN A 115 0.34 -19.32 3.69
CA ASN A 115 -0.45 -20.34 3.02
C ASN A 115 -0.89 -21.47 3.98
N LEU A 116 -1.47 -21.08 5.12
CA LEU A 116 -2.10 -21.97 6.09
C LEU A 116 -3.62 -21.67 6.12
N THR A 117 -4.35 -22.27 5.19
CA THR A 117 -5.75 -21.92 4.92
C THR A 117 -6.73 -22.24 6.06
N SER A 118 -6.39 -23.17 6.96
CA SER A 118 -7.21 -23.52 8.13
C SER A 118 -6.73 -22.86 9.43
N LEU A 119 -5.66 -22.07 9.39
CA LEU A 119 -5.08 -21.45 10.58
C LEU A 119 -6.05 -20.44 11.16
N ASN A 120 -6.49 -20.67 12.39
CA ASN A 120 -7.43 -19.79 13.08
C ASN A 120 -6.77 -18.93 14.16
N LEU A 121 -5.72 -19.45 14.80
CA LEU A 121 -5.05 -18.82 15.93
C LEU A 121 -3.52 -18.80 15.75
N ILE A 122 -2.92 -17.63 15.98
CA ILE A 122 -1.49 -17.50 16.26
C ILE A 122 -1.35 -16.93 17.67
N ASP A 123 -0.68 -17.66 18.55
CA ASP A 123 -0.46 -17.28 19.94
C ASP A 123 1.03 -16.97 20.20
N VAL A 124 1.39 -15.68 20.19
CA VAL A 124 2.74 -15.10 20.43
C VAL A 124 2.67 -13.92 21.43
N PRO A 125 2.10 -14.12 22.62
CA PRO A 125 1.80 -13.04 23.56
C PRO A 125 3.04 -12.38 24.18
N GLN A 126 4.20 -13.03 24.17
CA GLN A 126 5.45 -12.50 24.75
C GLN A 126 6.38 -11.82 23.74
N LEU A 127 6.11 -11.96 22.43
CA LEU A 127 7.02 -11.48 21.39
C LEU A 127 7.16 -9.96 21.46
N SER A 128 8.34 -9.47 21.82
CA SER A 128 8.67 -8.04 21.90
C SER A 128 9.57 -7.56 20.77
N GLN A 129 10.25 -8.48 20.08
CA GLN A 129 11.17 -8.15 18.99
C GLN A 129 11.12 -9.21 17.88
N VAL A 130 10.98 -8.74 16.65
CA VAL A 130 11.19 -9.48 15.39
C VAL A 130 11.52 -8.46 14.29
N ASP A 131 12.45 -8.72 13.37
CA ASP A 131 12.74 -7.76 12.30
C ASP A 131 11.60 -7.74 11.26
N ASP A 132 11.23 -8.92 10.73
CA ASP A 132 10.17 -9.05 9.71
C ASP A 132 9.07 -10.05 10.13
N LEU A 133 7.83 -9.57 10.21
CA LEU A 133 6.65 -10.38 10.48
C LEU A 133 5.76 -10.44 9.23
N GLN A 134 5.58 -11.65 8.68
CA GLN A 134 4.77 -11.89 7.50
C GLN A 134 3.65 -12.88 7.80
N LEU A 135 2.41 -12.41 7.71
CA LEU A 135 1.18 -13.19 7.88
C LEU A 135 0.40 -13.12 6.57
N ILE A 136 0.55 -14.12 5.70
CA ILE A 136 0.13 -14.05 4.29
C ILE A 136 -0.71 -15.27 3.91
N SER A 137 -1.82 -15.06 3.19
CA SER A 137 -2.68 -16.16 2.71
C SER A 137 -3.19 -17.03 3.87
N LEU A 138 -3.84 -16.39 4.85
CA LEU A 138 -4.38 -17.00 6.07
C LEU A 138 -5.90 -16.74 6.20
N PRO A 139 -6.73 -17.17 5.24
CA PRO A 139 -8.14 -16.79 5.13
C PRO A 139 -9.07 -17.35 6.23
N SER A 140 -8.53 -18.03 7.26
CA SER A 140 -9.28 -18.45 8.45
C SER A 140 -8.75 -17.80 9.74
N LEU A 141 -7.69 -16.99 9.65
CA LEU A 141 -7.03 -16.39 10.80
C LEU A 141 -7.92 -15.27 11.33
N SER A 142 -8.62 -15.56 12.42
CA SER A 142 -9.48 -14.58 13.10
C SER A 142 -8.97 -14.21 14.48
N ASN A 143 -7.95 -14.91 14.99
CA ASN A 143 -7.35 -14.65 16.30
C ASN A 143 -5.83 -14.51 16.18
N LEU A 144 -5.32 -13.32 16.50
CA LEU A 144 -3.90 -13.04 16.63
C LEU A 144 -3.64 -12.52 18.04
N ASN A 145 -2.93 -13.30 18.86
CA ASN A 145 -2.48 -12.85 20.17
C ASN A 145 -1.01 -12.45 20.08
N LEU A 146 -0.74 -11.19 19.76
CA LEU A 146 0.61 -10.68 19.58
C LEU A 146 0.95 -9.66 20.67
N ASN A 147 2.09 -9.87 21.35
CA ASN A 147 2.64 -8.94 22.34
C ASN A 147 1.67 -8.60 23.51
N THR A 148 0.63 -9.42 23.74
CA THR A 148 -0.45 -9.11 24.68
C THR A 148 -0.01 -9.13 26.15
N ASN A 149 1.06 -9.85 26.50
CA ASN A 149 1.58 -9.90 27.87
C ASN A 149 2.37 -8.64 28.27
N ASN A 150 2.73 -7.79 27.31
CA ASN A 150 3.42 -6.54 27.57
C ASN A 150 2.45 -5.39 27.92
N ILE A 151 1.14 -5.66 27.95
CA ILE A 151 0.09 -4.70 28.33
C ILE A 151 0.13 -4.49 29.85
N VAL A 152 0.74 -3.38 30.26
CA VAL A 152 0.73 -2.94 31.66
C VAL A 152 -0.51 -2.07 31.91
N ASN A 153 -1.28 -2.40 32.95
CA ASN A 153 -2.45 -1.64 33.41
C ASN A 153 -3.60 -1.45 32.38
N ASN A 154 -3.82 -2.41 31.48
CA ASN A 154 -4.76 -2.28 30.35
C ASN A 154 -4.48 -1.05 29.45
N ASN A 155 -3.26 -0.49 29.52
CA ASN A 155 -2.85 0.59 28.65
C ASN A 155 -2.00 0.00 27.53
N VAL A 156 -2.63 -0.22 26.38
CA VAL A 156 -1.97 -0.75 25.17
C VAL A 156 -0.81 0.16 24.72
N SER A 157 -0.79 1.43 25.15
CA SER A 157 0.30 2.38 24.91
C SER A 157 1.57 2.16 25.74
N SER A 158 1.57 1.18 26.66
CA SER A 158 2.78 0.75 27.40
C SER A 158 3.49 -0.43 26.72
N ASN A 159 2.90 -1.01 25.67
CA ASN A 159 3.53 -2.06 24.89
C ASN A 159 4.64 -1.46 24.03
N ASN A 160 5.80 -2.12 24.06
CA ASN A 160 6.81 -1.91 23.04
C ASN A 160 6.89 -3.20 22.21
N LEU A 161 6.61 -3.06 20.92
CA LEU A 161 6.78 -4.11 19.94
C LEU A 161 7.71 -3.56 18.87
N SER A 162 8.95 -4.04 18.89
CA SER A 162 9.96 -3.67 17.89
C SER A 162 9.80 -4.57 16.68
N ILE A 163 9.22 -4.01 15.62
CA ILE A 163 9.09 -4.64 14.31
C ILE A 163 9.57 -3.65 13.26
N ASN A 164 10.44 -4.09 12.36
CA ASN A 164 10.94 -3.27 11.26
C ASN A 164 10.05 -3.40 10.01
N ARG A 165 9.55 -4.61 9.73
CA ARG A 165 8.69 -4.90 8.58
C ARG A 165 7.48 -5.74 9.00
N LEU A 166 6.30 -5.34 8.58
CA LEU A 166 5.06 -6.08 8.80
C LEU A 166 4.27 -6.19 7.50
N THR A 167 3.97 -7.42 7.09
CA THR A 167 3.02 -7.72 6.01
C THR A 167 1.88 -8.55 6.56
N LEU A 168 0.66 -8.03 6.46
CA LEU A 168 -0.58 -8.70 6.81
C LEU A 168 -1.47 -8.77 5.57
N SER A 169 -1.64 -9.97 5.01
CA SER A 169 -2.33 -10.19 3.74
C SER A 169 -3.29 -11.37 3.79
N ASP A 170 -4.50 -11.17 3.24
CA ASP A 170 -5.50 -12.23 3.04
C ASP A 170 -5.86 -12.96 4.35
N THR A 171 -6.27 -12.21 5.37
CA THR A 171 -6.70 -12.74 6.67
C THR A 171 -8.18 -12.46 6.97
N SER A 172 -8.72 -13.13 7.99
CA SER A 172 -10.08 -12.88 8.52
C SER A 172 -10.06 -12.14 9.86
N LEU A 173 -9.00 -11.37 10.10
CA LEU A 173 -8.94 -10.49 11.27
C LEU A 173 -9.93 -9.35 11.09
N THR A 174 -10.62 -8.97 12.16
CA THR A 174 -11.61 -7.88 12.13
C THR A 174 -11.09 -6.57 12.71
N ASN A 175 -10.01 -6.63 13.49
CA ASN A 175 -9.34 -5.49 14.09
C ASN A 175 -7.85 -5.78 14.29
N LEU A 176 -7.06 -4.72 14.45
CA LEU A 176 -5.60 -4.79 14.58
C LEU A 176 -5.08 -4.25 15.91
N ASN A 177 -5.88 -4.35 16.98
CA ASN A 177 -5.52 -3.78 18.28
C ASN A 177 -4.17 -4.29 18.82
N ASN A 178 -3.79 -5.53 18.48
CA ASN A 178 -2.52 -6.14 18.87
C ASN A 178 -1.28 -5.47 18.26
N LEU A 179 -1.45 -4.59 17.27
CA LEU A 179 -0.37 -3.83 16.64
C LEU A 179 -0.13 -2.46 17.29
N ASN A 180 -0.96 -2.06 18.27
CA ASN A 180 -0.81 -0.75 18.93
C ASN A 180 0.50 -0.59 19.72
N GLY A 181 1.29 -1.65 19.95
CA GLY A 181 2.63 -1.53 20.53
C GLY A 181 3.69 -0.99 19.57
N ILE A 182 3.37 -0.84 18.29
CA ILE A 182 4.30 -0.34 17.25
C ILE A 182 4.31 1.19 17.28
N THR A 183 5.48 1.77 17.55
CA THR A 183 5.68 3.24 17.52
C THR A 183 6.37 3.71 16.24
N ASN A 184 7.41 2.99 15.81
CA ASN A 184 8.15 3.27 14.58
C ASN A 184 8.31 1.94 13.84
N ILE A 185 8.22 1.97 12.52
CA ILE A 185 8.38 0.79 11.65
C ILE A 185 9.00 1.23 10.33
N GLY A 186 9.79 0.37 9.69
CA GLY A 186 10.28 0.62 8.34
C GLY A 186 9.14 0.46 7.33
N TYR A 187 8.57 -0.73 7.26
CA TYR A 187 7.55 -1.10 6.27
C TYR A 187 6.30 -1.66 6.94
N LEU A 188 5.13 -1.08 6.64
CA LEU A 188 3.85 -1.58 7.09
C LEU A 188 2.91 -1.75 5.90
N ASN A 189 2.56 -3.00 5.60
CA ASN A 189 1.62 -3.34 4.54
C ASN A 189 0.47 -4.19 5.09
N ILE A 190 -0.72 -3.61 5.12
CA ILE A 190 -1.96 -4.27 5.49
C ILE A 190 -2.82 -4.27 4.23
N ASN A 191 -2.97 -5.43 3.59
CA ASN A 191 -3.70 -5.53 2.33
C ASN A 191 -4.59 -6.77 2.20
N ASN A 192 -5.64 -6.69 1.38
CA ASN A 192 -6.54 -7.81 1.09
C ASN A 192 -7.17 -8.45 2.35
N ASN A 193 -7.40 -7.68 3.42
CA ASN A 193 -8.01 -8.18 4.66
C ASN A 193 -9.46 -7.72 4.79
N ASN A 194 -10.33 -8.13 3.86
CA ASN A 194 -11.69 -7.61 3.66
C ASN A 194 -12.63 -7.60 4.88
N GLU A 195 -12.30 -8.34 5.95
CA GLU A 195 -13.09 -8.41 7.18
C GLU A 195 -12.65 -7.36 8.23
N ILE A 196 -11.59 -6.57 7.97
CA ILE A 196 -11.14 -5.52 8.89
C ILE A 196 -12.10 -4.33 8.85
N GLU A 197 -12.77 -4.09 9.98
CA GLU A 197 -13.63 -2.91 10.15
C GLU A 197 -12.84 -1.69 10.64
N LEU A 198 -11.79 -1.90 11.43
CA LEU A 198 -11.02 -0.83 12.06
C LEU A 198 -9.50 -1.12 12.07
N VAL A 199 -8.75 -0.20 11.49
CA VAL A 199 -7.29 -0.07 11.65
C VAL A 199 -7.02 1.14 12.53
N GLU A 200 -6.77 0.91 13.82
CA GLU A 200 -6.44 1.98 14.77
C GLU A 200 -5.08 1.71 15.41
N LEU A 201 -4.08 2.53 15.06
CA LEU A 201 -2.69 2.42 15.52
C LEU A 201 -2.29 3.71 16.25
N ASN A 202 -2.76 3.83 17.49
CA ASN A 202 -2.69 5.06 18.30
C ASN A 202 -1.26 5.44 18.71
N ASN A 203 -0.27 4.56 18.58
CA ASN A 203 1.13 4.86 18.92
C ASN A 203 2.04 4.98 17.71
N LEU A 204 1.57 4.64 16.50
CA LEU A 204 2.38 4.72 15.29
C LEU A 204 2.70 6.17 15.00
N ARG A 205 3.99 6.53 15.02
CA ARG A 205 4.51 7.88 14.80
C ARG A 205 5.24 8.02 13.48
N THR A 206 6.05 7.02 13.11
CA THR A 206 6.85 7.06 11.88
C THR A 206 6.78 5.76 11.09
N VAL A 207 6.81 5.91 9.76
CA VAL A 207 6.98 4.79 8.80
C VAL A 207 8.11 5.12 7.80
N GLU A 208 9.26 4.45 7.91
CA GLU A 208 10.51 4.86 7.22
C GLU A 208 10.59 4.53 5.73
N ASP A 209 9.94 3.46 5.28
CA ASP A 209 9.95 3.01 3.90
C ASP A 209 8.59 3.25 3.23
N ALA A 210 7.57 2.51 3.66
CA ALA A 210 6.23 2.62 3.09
C ALA A 210 5.13 2.15 4.05
N LEU A 211 4.03 2.91 4.05
CA LEU A 211 2.76 2.56 4.65
C LEU A 211 1.76 2.26 3.53
N VAL A 212 1.33 1.00 3.43
CA VAL A 212 0.37 0.53 2.43
C VAL A 212 -0.86 0.00 3.15
N LEU A 213 -2.00 0.63 2.89
CA LEU A 213 -3.31 0.26 3.40
C LEU A 213 -4.23 0.10 2.19
N SER A 214 -4.41 -1.13 1.70
CA SER A 214 -5.12 -1.37 0.43
C SER A 214 -6.04 -2.57 0.48
N PHE A 215 -7.24 -2.47 -0.08
CA PHE A 215 -8.17 -3.61 -0.20
C PHE A 215 -8.47 -4.28 1.16
N ASN A 216 -8.68 -3.50 2.23
CA ASN A 216 -9.02 -4.07 3.55
C ASN A 216 -10.53 -4.15 3.79
N GLY A 217 -11.33 -3.75 2.80
CA GLY A 217 -12.77 -3.84 2.82
C GLY A 217 -13.45 -2.47 2.69
N ASP A 218 -14.59 -2.46 2.00
CA ASP A 218 -15.35 -1.26 1.68
C ASP A 218 -15.82 -0.46 2.92
N ASN A 219 -15.79 -1.06 4.11
CA ASN A 219 -16.20 -0.48 5.38
C ASN A 219 -15.02 -0.18 6.33
N THR A 220 -13.78 -0.37 5.89
CA THR A 220 -12.62 -0.17 6.78
C THR A 220 -12.46 1.29 7.15
N MET A 221 -12.45 1.56 8.45
CA MET A 221 -12.05 2.85 9.02
C MET A 221 -10.58 2.80 9.45
N VAL A 222 -9.81 3.81 9.06
CA VAL A 222 -8.39 3.93 9.39
C VAL A 222 -8.15 5.16 10.25
N HIS A 223 -7.64 4.98 11.47
CA HIS A 223 -7.26 6.04 12.40
C HIS A 223 -5.77 5.97 12.77
N LEU A 224 -5.00 6.94 12.30
CA LEU A 224 -3.55 7.07 12.50
C LEU A 224 -3.20 8.43 13.08
N ASN A 225 -3.96 8.87 14.09
CA ASN A 225 -3.85 10.22 14.64
C ASN A 225 -2.50 10.55 15.29
N SER A 226 -1.68 9.56 15.61
CA SER A 226 -0.31 9.78 16.12
C SER A 226 0.76 9.81 15.04
N LEU A 227 0.42 9.44 13.79
CA LEU A 227 1.36 9.39 12.68
C LEU A 227 1.79 10.81 12.36
N ASN A 228 3.08 11.11 12.54
CA ASN A 228 3.63 12.43 12.28
C ASN A 228 4.34 12.50 10.93
N TRP A 229 4.94 11.40 10.51
CA TRP A 229 5.81 11.35 9.35
C TRP A 229 5.76 9.96 8.71
N CYS A 230 5.77 9.89 7.39
CA CYS A 230 6.07 8.66 6.67
C CYS A 230 6.87 8.96 5.40
N SER A 231 7.55 7.94 4.87
CA SER A 231 8.23 8.06 3.59
C SER A 231 7.22 7.95 2.44
N ASN A 232 6.60 6.79 2.22
CA ASN A 232 5.55 6.63 1.22
C ASN A 232 4.22 6.26 1.89
N LEU A 233 3.12 6.81 1.40
CA LEU A 233 1.77 6.50 1.88
C LEU A 233 0.85 6.14 0.72
N THR A 234 0.30 4.94 0.76
CA THR A 234 -0.77 4.49 -0.13
C THR A 234 -1.98 4.11 0.68
N VAL A 235 -3.11 4.78 0.42
CA VAL A 235 -4.41 4.44 0.97
C VAL A 235 -5.35 4.15 -0.19
N GLN A 236 -5.86 2.93 -0.22
CA GLN A 236 -6.72 2.44 -1.29
C GLN A 236 -7.85 1.58 -0.76
N ASP A 237 -9.05 1.78 -1.29
CA ASP A 237 -10.21 0.95 -0.98
C ASP A 237 -10.52 0.90 0.53
N VAL A 238 -10.63 2.10 1.14
CA VAL A 238 -11.08 2.29 2.53
C VAL A 238 -12.27 3.26 2.62
N MET A 239 -13.09 3.10 3.65
CA MET A 239 -14.26 3.96 3.93
C MET A 239 -13.89 5.29 4.57
N HIS A 240 -12.88 5.28 5.43
CA HIS A 240 -12.48 6.46 6.19
C HIS A 240 -10.98 6.44 6.44
N PHE A 241 -10.34 7.61 6.38
CA PHE A 241 -8.93 7.78 6.67
C PHE A 241 -8.69 9.05 7.49
N GLU A 242 -8.08 8.88 8.65
CA GLU A 242 -7.74 9.97 9.57
C GLU A 242 -6.25 9.90 9.95
N ALA A 243 -5.52 10.98 9.72
CA ALA A 243 -4.11 11.12 10.08
C ALA A 243 -3.80 12.56 10.50
N ASN A 244 -4.51 13.06 11.52
CA ASN A 244 -4.55 14.48 11.87
C ASN A 244 -3.20 15.12 12.23
N ASN A 245 -2.21 14.33 12.67
CA ASN A 245 -0.88 14.82 13.02
C ASN A 245 0.17 14.59 11.93
N LEU A 246 -0.22 14.07 10.76
CA LEU A 246 0.70 13.81 9.66
C LEU A 246 1.17 15.15 9.10
N THR A 247 2.46 15.43 9.26
CA THR A 247 3.09 16.69 8.84
C THR A 247 3.92 16.55 7.58
N TYR A 248 4.47 15.36 7.33
CA TYR A 248 5.35 15.14 6.18
C TYR A 248 5.12 13.75 5.57
N VAL A 249 5.05 13.71 4.25
CA VAL A 249 5.25 12.50 3.44
C VAL A 249 6.51 12.72 2.62
N ASN A 250 7.63 12.08 2.96
CA ASN A 250 8.93 12.38 2.33
C ASN A 250 9.05 11.85 0.89
N GLY A 251 8.22 10.88 0.52
CA GLY A 251 8.10 10.29 -0.80
C GLY A 251 6.72 10.62 -1.38
N SER A 252 6.06 9.61 -1.96
CA SER A 252 4.77 9.80 -2.62
C SER A 252 3.58 9.60 -1.67
N LEU A 253 2.56 10.43 -1.85
CA LEU A 253 1.25 10.29 -1.22
C LEU A 253 0.23 9.90 -2.29
N GLN A 254 -0.33 8.69 -2.19
CA GLN A 254 -1.37 8.20 -3.09
C GLN A 254 -2.64 7.84 -2.32
N LEU A 255 -3.75 8.44 -2.72
CA LEU A 255 -5.08 8.23 -2.16
C LEU A 255 -6.02 7.89 -3.31
N SER A 256 -6.38 6.62 -3.46
CA SER A 256 -7.11 6.17 -4.64
C SER A 256 -8.18 5.13 -4.39
N TYR A 257 -9.29 5.18 -5.12
CA TYR A 257 -10.37 4.19 -5.02
C TYR A 257 -10.99 4.10 -3.62
N ASN A 258 -10.99 5.19 -2.86
CA ASN A 258 -11.60 5.23 -1.53
C ASN A 258 -13.05 5.71 -1.60
N THR A 259 -13.81 5.39 -0.57
CA THR A 259 -15.25 5.73 -0.45
C THR A 259 -15.53 6.80 0.61
N PHE A 260 -14.49 7.46 1.15
CA PHE A 260 -14.67 8.59 2.06
C PHE A 260 -15.26 9.82 1.36
N GLU A 261 -16.19 10.51 2.03
CA GLU A 261 -16.76 11.78 1.55
C GLU A 261 -15.88 12.99 1.87
N SER A 262 -14.98 12.85 2.85
CA SER A 262 -14.08 13.93 3.29
C SER A 262 -12.70 13.40 3.62
N LEU A 263 -11.70 14.20 3.30
CA LEU A 263 -10.31 13.97 3.65
C LEU A 263 -9.73 15.24 4.27
N ASN A 264 -9.29 15.11 5.53
CA ASN A 264 -8.63 16.18 6.24
C ASN A 264 -7.18 15.81 6.56
N LEU A 265 -6.26 16.49 5.89
CA LEU A 265 -4.82 16.44 6.14
C LEU A 265 -4.29 17.88 6.34
N SER A 266 -5.02 18.68 7.12
CA SER A 266 -4.70 20.10 7.35
C SER A 266 -3.33 20.33 8.01
N SER A 267 -2.75 19.33 8.66
CA SER A 267 -1.42 19.41 9.28
C SER A 267 -0.28 19.07 8.31
N LEU A 268 -0.59 18.54 7.12
CA LEU A 268 0.41 18.13 6.13
C LEU A 268 1.08 19.38 5.54
N ILE A 269 2.40 19.45 5.67
CA ILE A 269 3.22 20.60 5.24
C ILE A 269 3.89 20.30 3.90
N SER A 270 4.39 19.09 3.68
CA SER A 270 5.10 18.77 2.44
C SER A 270 4.93 17.32 1.99
N VAL A 271 4.87 17.15 0.66
CA VAL A 271 5.01 15.87 -0.05
C VAL A 271 6.33 15.91 -0.83
N GLY A 272 7.24 14.99 -0.53
CA GLY A 272 8.61 14.99 -1.06
C GLY A 272 8.74 14.41 -2.47
N SER A 273 7.69 13.80 -3.00
CA SER A 273 7.56 13.37 -4.40
C SER A 273 6.16 13.76 -4.91
N SER A 274 5.44 12.87 -5.60
CA SER A 274 4.13 13.17 -6.17
C SER A 274 2.98 13.00 -5.16
N LEU A 275 1.98 13.86 -5.29
CA LEU A 275 0.67 13.77 -4.65
C LEU A 275 -0.36 13.29 -5.69
N GLY A 276 -0.93 12.11 -5.47
CA GLY A 276 -2.00 11.55 -6.29
C GLY A 276 -3.29 11.36 -5.50
N ILE A 277 -4.37 12.02 -5.93
CA ILE A 277 -5.71 11.83 -5.37
C ILE A 277 -6.67 11.52 -6.52
N PHE A 278 -7.04 10.26 -6.70
CA PHE A 278 -7.82 9.87 -7.86
C PHE A 278 -8.78 8.71 -7.65
N SER A 279 -9.84 8.66 -8.45
CA SER A 279 -10.86 7.60 -8.34
C SER A 279 -11.52 7.55 -6.94
N ASN A 280 -11.62 8.67 -6.23
CA ASN A 280 -12.38 8.76 -4.98
C ASN A 280 -13.72 9.42 -5.30
N ASP A 281 -14.62 8.66 -5.94
CA ASP A 281 -15.82 9.23 -6.56
C ASP A 281 -16.72 9.99 -5.58
N LEU A 282 -16.76 9.56 -4.31
CA LEU A 282 -17.60 10.16 -3.26
C LEU A 282 -16.94 11.35 -2.52
N LEU A 283 -15.67 11.65 -2.80
CA LEU A 283 -14.93 12.71 -2.12
C LEU A 283 -15.52 14.08 -2.46
N GLN A 284 -16.09 14.76 -1.46
CA GLN A 284 -16.68 16.09 -1.57
C GLN A 284 -15.82 17.17 -0.95
N ASN A 285 -15.09 16.84 0.12
CA ASN A 285 -14.33 17.80 0.91
C ASN A 285 -12.87 17.38 1.02
N LEU A 286 -11.97 18.23 0.54
CA LEU A 286 -10.52 18.03 0.65
C LEU A 286 -9.91 19.18 1.45
N SER A 287 -9.07 18.87 2.44
CA SER A 287 -8.34 19.89 3.20
C SER A 287 -6.86 19.54 3.29
N LEU A 288 -6.04 20.37 2.66
CA LEU A 288 -4.57 20.34 2.67
C LEU A 288 -4.02 21.75 3.00
N GLY A 289 -4.73 22.50 3.85
CA GLY A 289 -4.54 23.95 3.99
C GLY A 289 -3.15 24.41 4.43
N SER A 290 -2.34 23.55 5.08
CA SER A 290 -0.96 23.85 5.48
C SER A 290 0.10 23.34 4.49
N LEU A 291 -0.30 22.69 3.39
CA LEU A 291 0.62 22.10 2.42
C LEU A 291 1.32 23.22 1.66
N THR A 292 2.64 23.36 1.82
CA THR A 292 3.48 24.39 1.16
C THR A 292 4.19 23.87 -0.07
N ASP A 293 4.63 22.60 -0.05
CA ASP A 293 5.49 22.04 -1.09
C ASP A 293 5.05 20.65 -1.56
N ILE A 294 4.94 20.49 -2.88
CA ILE A 294 4.92 19.21 -3.57
C ILE A 294 6.19 19.13 -4.42
N ASN A 295 7.13 18.26 -4.06
CA ASN A 295 8.42 18.14 -4.73
C ASN A 295 8.39 17.26 -6.00
N GLY A 296 7.22 16.74 -6.36
CA GLY A 296 6.95 16.02 -7.61
C GLY A 296 5.64 16.51 -8.25
N ASP A 297 4.87 15.59 -8.82
CA ASP A 297 3.65 15.91 -9.57
C ASP A 297 2.42 16.03 -8.66
N LEU A 298 1.48 16.91 -9.04
CA LEU A 298 0.13 16.94 -8.50
C LEU A 298 -0.84 16.33 -9.51
N ASN A 299 -1.39 15.16 -9.18
CA ASN A 299 -2.32 14.44 -10.03
C ASN A 299 -3.68 14.27 -9.34
N MET A 300 -4.73 14.85 -9.92
CA MET A 300 -6.09 14.74 -9.39
C MET A 300 -7.12 14.48 -10.49
N PHE A 301 -7.69 13.28 -10.54
CA PHE A 301 -8.66 12.90 -11.58
C PHE A 301 -9.66 11.88 -11.07
N ASN A 302 -10.84 11.82 -11.69
CA ASN A 302 -11.91 10.89 -11.28
C ASN A 302 -12.30 11.04 -9.79
N ASN A 303 -12.42 12.27 -9.29
CA ASN A 303 -13.02 12.54 -7.98
C ASN A 303 -14.37 13.23 -8.24
N SER A 304 -15.37 12.45 -8.64
CA SER A 304 -16.57 12.93 -9.32
C SER A 304 -17.39 13.96 -8.51
N GLU A 305 -17.45 13.80 -7.19
CA GLU A 305 -18.17 14.72 -6.28
C GLU A 305 -17.29 15.87 -5.73
N LEU A 306 -16.00 15.95 -6.11
CA LEU A 306 -15.09 16.99 -5.64
C LEU A 306 -15.24 18.25 -6.49
N VAL A 307 -16.18 19.11 -6.10
CA VAL A 307 -16.56 20.30 -6.87
C VAL A 307 -15.82 21.57 -6.43
N PHE A 308 -15.56 21.75 -5.14
CA PHE A 308 -15.01 22.99 -4.58
C PHE A 308 -13.67 22.73 -3.88
N MET A 309 -12.64 23.48 -4.27
CA MET A 309 -11.29 23.39 -3.69
C MET A 309 -10.70 24.77 -3.35
N ASN A 310 -11.54 25.76 -3.07
CA ASN A 310 -11.13 27.14 -2.78
C ASN A 310 -10.21 27.27 -1.55
N SER A 311 -10.28 26.33 -0.60
CA SER A 311 -9.42 26.32 0.60
C SER A 311 -8.58 25.05 0.73
N SER A 312 -8.56 24.20 -0.30
CA SER A 312 -7.81 22.94 -0.25
C SER A 312 -6.31 23.21 -0.20
N PHE A 313 -5.84 24.21 -0.94
CA PHE A 313 -4.42 24.52 -1.16
C PHE A 313 -4.07 25.96 -0.75
N GLU A 314 -4.57 26.42 0.40
CA GLU A 314 -4.40 27.82 0.85
C GLU A 314 -2.92 28.22 0.99
N SER A 315 -2.07 27.33 1.51
CA SER A 315 -0.65 27.63 1.77
C SER A 315 0.31 27.11 0.71
N ILE A 316 -0.16 26.56 -0.43
CA ILE A 316 0.75 25.97 -1.42
C ILE A 316 1.62 27.06 -2.04
N GLU A 317 2.94 26.86 -2.02
CA GLU A 317 3.94 27.77 -2.58
C GLU A 317 4.59 27.13 -3.82
N ASN A 318 4.98 25.86 -3.75
CA ASN A 318 5.76 25.23 -4.81
C ASN A 318 5.22 23.86 -5.22
N ILE A 319 5.09 23.66 -6.53
CA ILE A 319 4.90 22.34 -7.15
C ILE A 319 6.07 22.11 -8.11
N ARG A 320 7.02 21.23 -7.77
CA ARG A 320 8.25 21.05 -8.56
C ARG A 320 8.04 20.24 -9.84
N GLY A 321 7.01 19.41 -9.87
CA GLY A 321 6.62 18.60 -11.03
C GLY A 321 5.47 19.20 -11.83
N ALA A 322 4.79 18.33 -12.58
CA ALA A 322 3.64 18.71 -13.38
C ALA A 322 2.34 18.75 -12.56
N VAL A 323 1.39 19.57 -13.01
CA VAL A 323 0.02 19.61 -12.48
C VAL A 323 -0.92 19.01 -13.53
N SER A 324 -1.69 17.99 -13.14
CA SER A 324 -2.71 17.39 -13.98
C SER A 324 -3.99 17.17 -13.18
N ILE A 325 -4.99 18.02 -13.44
CA ILE A 325 -6.26 18.00 -12.73
C ILE A 325 -7.43 17.84 -13.72
N SER A 326 -8.37 16.94 -13.46
CA SER A 326 -9.59 16.81 -14.26
C SER A 326 -10.80 16.38 -13.45
N GLY A 327 -11.96 16.96 -13.71
CA GLY A 327 -13.22 16.61 -13.03
C GLY A 327 -14.26 17.74 -13.06
N ALA A 328 -15.30 17.63 -12.24
CA ALA A 328 -16.39 18.62 -12.15
C ALA A 328 -16.04 19.86 -11.29
N ILE A 329 -14.76 20.22 -11.24
CA ILE A 329 -14.22 21.25 -10.34
C ILE A 329 -14.75 22.61 -10.77
N ALA A 330 -15.55 23.26 -9.92
CA ALA A 330 -16.10 24.58 -10.17
C ALA A 330 -15.18 25.71 -9.67
N ASN A 331 -14.34 25.44 -8.66
CA ASN A 331 -13.38 26.42 -8.14
C ASN A 331 -12.13 25.69 -7.61
N LEU A 332 -10.97 26.27 -7.90
CA LEU A 332 -9.67 25.93 -7.35
C LEU A 332 -8.91 27.23 -7.14
N GLU A 333 -8.39 27.45 -5.93
CA GLU A 333 -7.57 28.62 -5.58
C GLU A 333 -6.24 28.14 -4.97
N MET A 334 -5.13 28.77 -5.37
CA MET A 334 -3.80 28.56 -4.79
C MET A 334 -3.12 29.93 -4.58
N PRO A 335 -3.60 30.75 -3.64
CA PRO A 335 -3.29 32.18 -3.59
C PRO A 335 -1.82 32.50 -3.28
N ASN A 336 -1.08 31.54 -2.70
CA ASN A 336 0.33 31.69 -2.34
C ASN A 336 1.29 30.98 -3.31
N LEU A 337 0.79 30.49 -4.45
CA LEU A 337 1.61 29.73 -5.39
C LEU A 337 2.70 30.62 -6.01
N ASP A 338 3.95 30.25 -5.80
CA ASP A 338 5.13 30.89 -6.37
C ASP A 338 5.46 30.29 -7.74
N SER A 339 5.56 28.96 -7.83
CA SER A 339 6.03 28.29 -9.05
C SER A 339 5.51 26.86 -9.25
N ILE A 340 5.32 26.51 -10.53
CA ILE A 340 5.12 25.15 -11.03
C ILE A 340 6.27 24.80 -11.97
N GLY A 341 7.10 23.82 -11.59
CA GLY A 341 8.31 23.44 -12.34
C GLY A 341 8.04 22.61 -13.60
N GLY A 342 6.86 22.01 -13.72
CA GLY A 342 6.47 21.12 -14.82
C GLY A 342 5.34 21.66 -15.70
N ASP A 343 4.83 20.78 -16.57
CA ASP A 343 3.68 21.07 -17.41
C ASP A 343 2.41 21.29 -16.58
N PHE A 344 1.48 22.07 -17.10
CA PHE A 344 0.22 22.39 -16.44
C PHE A 344 -0.97 21.98 -17.29
N ARG A 345 -1.84 21.13 -16.74
CA ARG A 345 -3.09 20.71 -17.36
C ARG A 345 -4.24 20.74 -16.36
N ILE A 346 -5.27 21.53 -16.67
CA ILE A 346 -6.58 21.44 -16.03
C ILE A 346 -7.66 21.21 -17.08
N ASN A 347 -8.52 20.22 -16.85
CA ASN A 347 -9.72 19.97 -17.65
C ASN A 347 -10.94 19.87 -16.74
N SER A 348 -11.64 20.99 -16.57
CA SER A 348 -12.87 21.05 -15.79
C SER A 348 -14.10 20.77 -16.66
N THR A 349 -15.05 20.02 -16.13
CA THR A 349 -16.39 19.86 -16.73
C THR A 349 -17.42 20.79 -16.08
N SER A 350 -17.00 21.85 -15.40
CA SER A 350 -17.89 22.84 -14.77
C SER A 350 -17.96 24.12 -15.61
N GLU A 351 -19.16 24.66 -15.79
CA GLU A 351 -19.39 25.96 -16.45
C GLU A 351 -18.93 27.14 -15.58
N ASN A 352 -18.79 26.93 -14.27
CA ASN A 352 -18.38 27.96 -13.31
C ASN A 352 -16.86 28.06 -13.15
N PHE A 353 -16.09 27.16 -13.76
CA PHE A 353 -14.64 27.17 -13.64
C PHE A 353 -14.03 28.27 -14.52
N SER A 354 -13.01 28.95 -14.01
CA SER A 354 -12.31 30.00 -14.76
C SER A 354 -10.82 29.68 -14.89
N CYS A 355 -10.30 29.80 -16.10
CA CYS A 355 -8.87 29.69 -16.38
C CYS A 355 -8.07 30.98 -16.12
N GLN A 356 -8.75 32.08 -15.77
CA GLN A 356 -8.14 33.42 -15.77
C GLN A 356 -6.93 33.57 -14.83
N GLU A 357 -6.97 32.95 -13.64
CA GLU A 357 -5.85 32.97 -12.70
C GLU A 357 -4.64 32.20 -13.25
N PHE A 358 -4.88 30.99 -13.76
CA PHE A 358 -3.85 30.13 -14.34
C PHE A 358 -3.24 30.70 -15.64
N ASP A 359 -4.05 31.40 -16.45
CA ASP A 359 -3.59 32.11 -17.66
C ASP A 359 -2.61 33.24 -17.30
N ASN A 360 -2.85 33.92 -16.17
CA ASN A 360 -1.95 34.95 -15.65
C ASN A 360 -0.63 34.31 -15.16
N TRP A 361 -0.68 33.23 -14.40
CA TRP A 361 0.51 32.50 -13.95
C TRP A 361 1.39 32.04 -15.11
N ASN A 362 0.77 31.53 -16.18
CA ASN A 362 1.48 31.15 -17.40
C ASN A 362 2.15 32.37 -18.07
N SER A 363 1.44 33.50 -18.13
CA SER A 363 1.96 34.74 -18.74
C SER A 363 3.08 35.39 -17.92
N ASP A 364 3.02 35.27 -16.59
CA ASP A 364 3.99 35.80 -15.63
C ASP A 364 5.21 34.88 -15.45
N GLY A 365 5.20 33.69 -16.07
CA GLY A 365 6.30 32.74 -16.05
C GLY A 365 6.39 31.91 -14.76
N GLN A 366 5.31 31.84 -13.98
CA GLN A 366 5.23 31.00 -12.79
C GLN A 366 5.09 29.50 -13.15
N ILE A 367 4.59 29.20 -14.35
CA ILE A 367 4.56 27.84 -14.92
C ILE A 367 5.78 27.68 -15.82
N GLU A 368 6.78 26.92 -15.37
CA GLU A 368 8.07 26.72 -16.04
C GLU A 368 8.03 25.64 -17.13
N GLY A 369 6.97 24.81 -17.15
CA GLY A 369 6.75 23.76 -18.14
C GLY A 369 6.54 24.28 -19.56
N ASN A 370 6.68 23.40 -20.55
CA ASN A 370 6.53 23.77 -21.95
C ASN A 370 5.08 23.68 -22.45
N ASN A 371 4.24 22.96 -21.71
CA ASN A 371 2.84 22.75 -22.07
C ASN A 371 1.92 23.35 -20.99
N TYR A 372 1.08 24.29 -21.41
CA TYR A 372 -0.01 24.86 -20.63
C TYR A 372 -1.34 24.54 -21.32
N GLU A 373 -2.26 23.94 -20.57
CA GLU A 373 -3.60 23.61 -21.03
C GLU A 373 -4.60 23.83 -19.90
N CYS A 374 -5.49 24.81 -20.06
CA CYS A 374 -6.63 25.02 -19.16
C CYS A 374 -7.91 25.02 -19.98
N ASN A 375 -8.75 24.01 -19.76
CA ASN A 375 -10.02 23.84 -20.43
C ASN A 375 -11.16 23.78 -19.41
N HIS A 376 -12.29 24.40 -19.73
CA HIS A 376 -13.54 24.23 -19.01
C HIS A 376 -14.73 24.13 -19.97
N LEU A 377 -15.91 23.78 -19.48
CA LEU A 377 -17.13 23.92 -20.26
C LEU A 377 -17.37 25.41 -20.54
N ASN A 378 -17.23 25.81 -21.79
CA ASN A 378 -17.71 27.11 -22.25
C ASN A 378 -19.23 27.01 -22.41
N GLU A 379 -19.99 27.92 -21.80
CA GLU A 379 -21.37 28.16 -22.24
C GLU A 379 -21.33 28.29 -23.77
N LEU A 380 -22.11 27.45 -24.45
CA LEU A 380 -22.31 27.60 -25.88
C LEU A 380 -22.76 29.04 -26.12
N ASN A 381 -21.95 29.82 -26.83
CA ASN A 381 -22.33 31.14 -27.35
C ASN A 381 -23.79 31.07 -27.78
N GLU A 382 -24.65 31.78 -27.05
CA GLU A 382 -26.01 32.02 -27.45
C GLU A 382 -25.92 32.55 -28.88
N VAL A 383 -26.44 31.79 -29.84
CA VAL A 383 -26.49 32.24 -31.22
C VAL A 383 -27.39 33.46 -31.21
N ILE A 384 -26.79 34.64 -31.17
CA ILE A 384 -27.46 35.88 -31.50
C ILE A 384 -27.84 35.75 -32.97
N ILE A 385 -29.06 35.30 -33.22
CA ILE A 385 -29.69 35.46 -34.52
C ILE A 385 -30.01 36.96 -34.59
N ASP A 386 -29.10 37.72 -35.20
CA ASP A 386 -29.41 39.05 -35.72
C ASP A 386 -30.47 38.87 -36.82
N ASP A 387 -31.73 38.99 -36.44
CA ASP A 387 -32.85 39.07 -37.39
C ASP A 387 -32.93 40.51 -37.91
N ASP A 388 -32.08 40.79 -38.90
CA ASP A 388 -32.16 42.01 -39.70
C ASP A 388 -32.63 41.63 -41.12
N SER A 389 -33.94 41.69 -41.35
CA SER A 389 -34.47 42.09 -42.66
C SER A 389 -35.96 42.43 -42.65
N ASP A 390 -36.22 43.74 -42.62
CA ASP A 390 -37.32 44.34 -43.35
C ASP A 390 -37.26 43.92 -44.84
N ASN A 391 -38.30 43.27 -45.36
CA ASN A 391 -39.06 43.78 -46.52
C ASN A 391 -40.22 42.87 -46.96
N ASN A 392 -41.40 43.47 -46.82
CA ASN A 392 -42.61 43.38 -47.62
C ASN A 392 -42.49 42.81 -49.06
N SER A 393 -43.28 41.77 -49.38
CA SER A 393 -44.03 41.71 -50.66
C SER A 393 -45.11 40.60 -50.63
N ASP A 394 -46.36 41.03 -50.84
CA ASP A 394 -47.53 40.22 -51.18
C ASP A 394 -47.27 39.25 -52.35
N THR A 395 -47.86 38.05 -52.31
CA THR A 395 -48.72 37.54 -53.41
C THR A 395 -49.48 36.27 -53.03
N ASP A 396 -50.62 36.15 -53.68
CA ASP A 396 -51.83 35.41 -53.33
C ASP A 396 -51.93 34.04 -54.05
N SER A 397 -52.88 33.22 -53.58
CA SER A 397 -53.62 32.16 -54.29
C SER A 397 -52.99 30.78 -54.50
N GLY A 398 -53.73 29.72 -54.11
CA GLY A 398 -53.53 28.38 -54.66
C GLY A 398 -54.17 27.19 -53.95
N SER A 399 -55.50 27.13 -53.96
CA SER A 399 -56.36 26.07 -53.39
C SER A 399 -56.09 24.62 -53.89
N ASN A 400 -56.15 23.67 -52.94
CA ASN A 400 -57.08 22.53 -52.89
C ASN A 400 -56.94 21.33 -53.86
N SER A 401 -56.85 20.12 -53.30
CA SER A 401 -57.80 18.97 -53.45
C SER A 401 -57.14 17.67 -52.95
N ASN A 402 -57.68 16.99 -51.92
CA ASN A 402 -58.68 15.90 -51.99
C ASN A 402 -58.23 14.74 -52.92
N SER A 403 -58.32 13.45 -52.59
CA SER A 403 -59.07 12.72 -51.55
C SER A 403 -58.80 11.21 -51.73
N ASN A 404 -58.88 10.42 -50.63
CA ASN A 404 -59.53 9.10 -50.45
C ASN A 404 -59.32 7.97 -51.51
N GLU A 405 -59.22 6.67 -51.22
CA GLU A 405 -59.64 5.80 -50.11
C GLU A 405 -59.17 4.35 -50.40
N ASN A 406 -58.98 3.54 -49.34
CA ASN A 406 -59.31 2.10 -49.17
C ASN A 406 -58.68 1.03 -50.10
N GLU A 407 -58.38 -0.23 -49.71
CA GLU A 407 -58.45 -1.04 -48.49
C GLU A 407 -57.77 -2.41 -48.77
N ASN A 408 -57.28 -3.09 -47.72
CA ASN A 408 -57.08 -4.56 -47.53
C ASN A 408 -55.96 -5.27 -48.34
N GLU A 409 -55.16 -6.22 -47.82
CA GLU A 409 -55.09 -6.97 -46.55
C GLU A 409 -53.72 -7.73 -46.49
N ASN A 410 -53.15 -7.89 -45.27
CA ASN A 410 -52.20 -8.90 -44.75
C ASN A 410 -50.93 -9.32 -45.56
N SER A 411 -49.71 -9.40 -45.01
CA SER A 411 -49.29 -9.90 -43.69
C SER A 411 -47.77 -9.65 -43.45
N ASP A 412 -47.41 -9.58 -42.15
CA ASP A 412 -46.12 -9.88 -41.51
C ASP A 412 -44.90 -8.92 -41.59
N ARG A 413 -44.82 -8.11 -40.52
CA ARG A 413 -43.69 -7.96 -39.57
C ARG A 413 -42.25 -7.92 -40.13
N SER A 414 -41.65 -6.73 -40.15
CA SER A 414 -40.39 -6.46 -39.43
C SER A 414 -40.19 -4.96 -39.21
N SER A 415 -39.79 -4.59 -38.00
CA SER A 415 -39.78 -3.24 -37.45
C SER A 415 -38.53 -2.44 -37.82
N LEU A 416 -38.76 -1.16 -38.12
CA LEU A 416 -37.91 0.03 -37.99
C LEU A 416 -36.38 -0.19 -37.89
N GLY A 417 -35.70 0.22 -38.97
CA GLY A 417 -34.29 0.61 -38.93
C GLY A 417 -34.13 1.97 -38.28
N SER A 418 -33.78 1.98 -36.99
CA SER A 418 -33.13 3.11 -36.32
C SER A 418 -31.64 3.09 -36.67
N ARG A 419 -31.18 4.17 -37.30
CA ARG A 419 -29.75 4.45 -37.53
C ARG A 419 -29.07 4.61 -36.17
N LEU A 420 -28.26 3.63 -35.77
CA LEU A 420 -27.28 3.79 -34.71
C LEU A 420 -26.11 4.63 -35.22
N MET A 421 -25.82 5.72 -34.50
CA MET A 421 -24.54 6.41 -34.53
C MET A 421 -23.49 5.53 -33.85
N THR A 422 -22.39 5.30 -34.55
CA THR A 422 -21.15 4.73 -34.02
C THR A 422 -20.33 5.83 -33.32
N PRO A 423 -19.79 5.60 -32.13
CA PRO A 423 -18.59 6.27 -31.67
C PRO A 423 -17.39 5.33 -31.84
N ASP A 424 -16.58 5.60 -32.86
CA ASP A 424 -15.17 5.23 -32.85
C ASP A 424 -14.44 6.22 -31.93
N PHE A 425 -13.79 5.72 -30.88
CA PHE A 425 -12.51 6.26 -30.41
C PHE A 425 -11.89 5.22 -29.46
N SER A 426 -10.95 4.44 -29.99
CA SER A 426 -9.99 3.69 -29.20
C SER A 426 -8.93 4.66 -28.68
N LEU A 427 -8.78 4.77 -27.37
CA LEU A 427 -7.54 5.21 -26.75
C LEU A 427 -7.28 4.31 -25.54
N THR A 428 -6.50 3.26 -25.79
CA THR A 428 -5.95 2.40 -24.75
C THR A 428 -4.87 3.15 -24.00
N LEU A 429 -5.18 3.63 -22.79
CA LEU A 429 -4.18 4.06 -21.82
C LEU A 429 -3.69 2.82 -21.06
N LEU A 430 -2.46 2.42 -21.33
CA LEU A 430 -1.78 1.31 -20.68
C LEU A 430 -1.00 1.89 -19.49
N ILE A 431 -1.62 1.94 -18.31
CA ILE A 431 -0.89 2.20 -17.05
C ILE A 431 -0.34 0.86 -16.58
N MET A 432 0.96 0.67 -16.81
CA MET A 432 1.74 -0.41 -16.22
C MET A 432 1.89 -0.15 -14.72
N ILE A 433 1.03 -0.77 -13.91
CA ILE A 433 1.30 -0.97 -12.49
C ILE A 433 2.33 -2.09 -12.39
N ALA A 434 3.58 -1.74 -12.09
CA ALA A 434 4.60 -2.72 -11.77
C ALA A 434 4.35 -3.29 -10.37
N PHE A 435 3.51 -4.32 -10.28
CA PHE A 435 3.47 -5.22 -9.12
C PHE A 435 4.73 -6.09 -9.14
N THR A 436 5.75 -5.74 -8.36
CA THR A 436 6.80 -6.69 -8.00
C THR A 436 6.30 -7.60 -6.88
N LEU A 437 5.63 -8.67 -7.26
CA LEU A 437 5.54 -9.90 -6.47
C LEU A 437 6.89 -10.62 -6.60
N LEU A 438 7.71 -10.56 -5.55
CA LEU A 438 8.84 -11.47 -5.40
C LEU A 438 8.39 -12.58 -4.44
N THR A 439 7.87 -13.66 -5.03
CA THR A 439 7.89 -14.98 -4.41
C THR A 439 9.13 -15.71 -4.93
N ASN A 440 10.07 -15.97 -4.03
CA ASN A 440 10.95 -17.14 -4.03
C ASN A 440 11.47 -17.38 -2.62
#